data_AF-A0A8I0S3I4-F1
#
_entry.id   AF-A0A8I0S3I4-F1
#
_cell.length_a   1.000
_cell.length_b   1.000
_cell.length_c   1.000
_cell.angle_alpha   90.00
_cell.angle_beta   90.00
_cell.angle_gamma   90.00
#
_symmetry.space_group_name_H-M   'P 1'
#
loop_
_entity.id
_entity.type
_entity.pdbx_description
1 polymer ?
#
loop_
_entity_poly.entity_id
_entity_poly.type
_entity_poly.pdbx_seq_one_letter_code
_entity_poly.pdbx_strand_id
1 'polypeptide(L)'
;MKTQCIHKKINRGQPQSGITSLLFILLVGMTLTVATIGYMASMKTMQSSAVTTHAQTQAQMQTMIGYQALTEFLKSSNMDMAKITATETGTVTSTTGQVINYKKSASCPTGTGNYCFDIIGESGGAKAILRALFKVTSSVSSSTTTGSVFAGGLVVGGSASFRAATGQTVGIQTGGANAGIVTDTAGKTVDLSVGGINVTSFTGNIDIPSANDMRPFANWIFTKNAAGNAVCYKNNLSSGGTNITTETPITCPTSGVTLSGGTWTFDSSAANLAGIVWFDGNVILSLRETPADFVNSVITTGSVTTDLIDKKAVFNSYASNHYLLTNVTDANIKARLLKVCPADNYPTQYCEPYSLANRNLITSLAYFKTNKLTYIKDTSTHPASLSNILFSTDTGFAMDAANNTTVNFYGNLIGSKAAGGTGMASGKITGTGDINISGNIVVTGNFITQMQGNMDVVLGNADAAGNSIPTTVKSVTPASISYQ
;
A
#
# COMPACT_ATOMS: atom_id res chain seq x y z
N MET A 1 121.11 12.88 -67.76
CA MET A 1 121.01 11.48 -68.26
C MET A 1 120.42 10.63 -67.16
N LYS A 2 119.32 9.90 -67.43
CA LYS A 2 118.78 8.78 -66.62
C LYS A 2 118.25 9.16 -65.21
N THR A 3 117.17 8.66 -64.62
CA THR A 3 116.04 7.77 -64.98
C THR A 3 115.02 7.90 -63.82
N GLN A 4 113.72 7.81 -64.13
CA GLN A 4 112.60 7.15 -63.40
C GLN A 4 113.00 6.20 -62.22
N CYS A 5 112.19 5.81 -61.23
CA CYS A 5 110.73 5.73 -61.05
C CYS A 5 110.36 5.36 -59.59
N ILE A 6 109.34 6.02 -59.02
CA ILE A 6 108.08 5.54 -58.40
C ILE A 6 108.00 4.25 -57.51
N HIS A 7 107.35 4.44 -56.33
CA HIS A 7 106.33 3.64 -55.58
C HIS A 7 106.73 3.52 -54.08
N LYS A 8 105.87 3.70 -53.04
CA LYS A 8 104.49 3.22 -52.83
C LYS A 8 103.85 3.91 -51.59
N LYS A 9 102.52 4.02 -51.60
CA LYS A 9 101.59 4.63 -50.61
C LYS A 9 101.76 4.18 -49.14
N ILE A 10 101.44 5.06 -48.18
CA ILE A 10 100.29 4.99 -47.24
C ILE A 10 100.07 6.38 -46.59
N ASN A 11 98.79 6.74 -46.45
CA ASN A 11 98.25 8.07 -46.14
C ASN A 11 98.64 8.63 -44.76
N ARG A 12 98.92 9.94 -44.76
CA ARG A 12 98.93 10.84 -43.60
C ARG A 12 97.52 11.08 -43.07
N GLY A 13 97.39 11.16 -41.74
CA GLY A 13 96.26 11.78 -41.06
C GLY A 13 96.18 11.42 -39.56
N GLN A 14 96.89 12.16 -38.70
CA GLN A 14 96.70 12.18 -37.23
C GLN A 14 96.20 13.59 -36.82
N PRO A 15 95.57 13.77 -35.65
CA PRO A 15 94.27 13.23 -35.26
C PRO A 15 93.29 14.39 -34.93
N GLN A 16 92.06 14.35 -35.45
CA GLN A 16 90.96 15.13 -34.88
C GLN A 16 90.56 14.48 -33.55
N SER A 17 91.20 14.85 -32.44
CA SER A 17 90.93 14.29 -31.11
C SER A 17 90.26 15.29 -30.15
N GLY A 18 90.35 16.60 -30.42
CA GLY A 18 89.82 17.64 -29.54
C GLY A 18 88.34 17.96 -29.77
N ILE A 19 87.95 18.22 -31.03
CA ILE A 19 86.58 18.61 -31.39
C ILE A 19 85.61 17.43 -31.26
N THR A 20 86.05 16.23 -31.62
CA THR A 20 85.25 14.99 -31.56
C THR A 20 84.96 14.58 -30.11
N SER A 21 85.90 14.73 -29.18
CA SER A 21 85.68 14.44 -27.76
C SER A 21 84.71 15.44 -27.12
N LEU A 22 84.82 16.73 -27.47
CA LEU A 22 83.91 17.77 -27.00
C LEU A 22 82.50 17.61 -27.60
N LEU A 23 82.41 17.25 -28.88
CA LEU A 23 81.14 16.92 -29.53
C LEU A 23 80.51 15.66 -28.93
N PHE A 24 81.31 14.64 -28.60
CA PHE A 24 80.82 13.39 -28.00
C PHE A 24 80.35 13.59 -26.57
N ILE A 25 81.06 14.36 -25.74
CA ILE A 25 80.60 14.70 -24.37
C ILE A 25 79.33 15.55 -24.42
N LEU A 26 79.22 16.48 -25.39
CA LEU A 26 78.03 17.31 -25.56
C LEU A 26 76.85 16.48 -26.11
N LEU A 27 77.09 15.54 -27.02
CA LEU A 27 76.08 14.60 -27.51
C LEU A 27 75.61 13.63 -26.42
N VAL A 28 76.54 13.11 -25.61
CA VAL A 28 76.22 12.23 -24.48
C VAL A 28 75.48 13.01 -23.39
N GLY A 29 75.85 14.26 -23.11
CA GLY A 29 75.13 15.13 -22.18
C GLY A 29 73.72 15.51 -22.67
N MET A 30 73.55 15.76 -23.96
CA MET A 30 72.23 16.03 -24.56
C MET A 30 71.35 14.78 -24.65
N THR A 31 71.92 13.61 -24.93
CA THR A 31 71.14 12.35 -24.94
C THR A 31 70.75 11.91 -23.54
N LEU A 32 71.59 12.12 -22.53
CA LEU A 32 71.27 11.84 -21.12
C LEU A 32 70.17 12.78 -20.57
N THR A 33 70.17 14.05 -20.99
CA THR A 33 69.11 15.02 -20.63
C THR A 33 67.80 14.74 -21.35
N VAL A 34 67.83 14.36 -22.63
CA VAL A 34 66.61 13.96 -23.36
C VAL A 34 66.02 12.65 -22.81
N ALA A 35 66.87 11.67 -22.44
CA ALA A 35 66.42 10.43 -21.83
C ALA A 35 65.77 10.69 -20.46
N THR A 36 66.37 11.52 -19.61
CA THR A 36 65.81 11.87 -18.29
C THR A 36 64.51 12.68 -18.40
N ILE A 37 64.40 13.61 -19.35
CA ILE A 37 63.13 14.32 -19.63
C ILE A 37 62.07 13.36 -20.18
N GLY A 38 62.44 12.41 -21.04
CA GLY A 38 61.55 11.38 -21.56
C GLY A 38 61.04 10.41 -20.48
N TYR A 39 61.90 9.99 -19.55
CA TYR A 39 61.52 9.18 -18.39
C TYR A 39 60.64 9.97 -17.41
N MET A 40 60.94 11.25 -17.16
CA MET A 40 60.10 12.10 -16.32
C MET A 40 58.73 12.35 -16.96
N ALA A 41 58.67 12.54 -18.28
CA ALA A 41 57.41 12.68 -19.01
C ALA A 41 56.61 11.36 -19.02
N SER A 42 57.26 10.21 -19.24
CA SER A 42 56.57 8.91 -19.20
C SER A 42 56.09 8.55 -17.80
N MET A 43 56.90 8.81 -16.76
CA MET A 43 56.50 8.63 -15.35
C MET A 43 55.37 9.59 -14.97
N LYS A 44 55.40 10.85 -15.42
CA LYS A 44 54.30 11.80 -15.21
C LYS A 44 53.02 11.36 -15.91
N THR A 45 53.11 10.82 -17.13
CA THR A 45 51.96 10.27 -17.85
C THR A 45 51.43 8.99 -17.20
N MET A 46 52.31 8.10 -16.72
CA MET A 46 51.92 6.90 -15.98
C MET A 46 51.32 7.23 -14.61
N GLN A 47 51.90 8.17 -13.87
CA GLN A 47 51.36 8.67 -12.61
C GLN A 47 50.03 9.38 -12.84
N SER A 48 49.91 10.21 -13.87
CA SER A 48 48.65 10.83 -14.26
C SER A 48 47.61 9.77 -14.64
N SER A 49 48.00 8.73 -15.38
CA SER A 49 47.12 7.62 -15.77
C SER A 49 46.68 6.77 -14.58
N ALA A 50 47.58 6.50 -13.63
CA ALA A 50 47.29 5.80 -12.39
C ALA A 50 46.38 6.62 -11.46
N VAL A 51 46.61 7.94 -11.36
CA VAL A 51 45.75 8.86 -10.62
C VAL A 51 44.37 8.94 -11.25
N THR A 52 44.26 9.01 -12.59
CA THR A 52 42.95 8.97 -13.27
C THR A 52 42.24 7.63 -13.10
N THR A 53 42.97 6.50 -13.12
CA THR A 53 42.38 5.17 -12.91
C THR A 53 41.91 4.98 -11.46
N HIS A 54 42.69 5.47 -10.49
CA HIS A 54 42.33 5.46 -9.08
C HIS A 54 41.13 6.36 -8.80
N ALA A 55 41.12 7.57 -9.37
CA ALA A 55 40.00 8.50 -9.31
C ALA A 55 38.72 7.88 -9.91
N GLN A 56 38.81 7.23 -11.07
CA GLN A 56 37.67 6.57 -11.71
C GLN A 56 37.15 5.37 -10.90
N THR A 57 38.04 4.52 -10.39
CA THR A 57 37.67 3.36 -9.56
C THR A 57 36.99 3.82 -8.26
N GLN A 58 37.49 4.89 -7.66
CA GLN A 58 36.92 5.46 -6.45
C GLN A 58 35.55 6.12 -6.72
N ALA A 59 35.38 6.80 -7.86
CA ALA A 59 34.08 7.32 -8.29
C ALA A 59 33.07 6.18 -8.51
N GLN A 60 33.48 5.08 -9.15
CA GLN A 60 32.63 3.89 -9.32
C GLN A 60 32.26 3.24 -7.98
N MET A 61 33.20 3.15 -7.03
CA MET A 61 32.93 2.63 -5.69
C MET A 61 31.90 3.49 -4.94
N GLN A 62 32.02 4.82 -5.01
CA GLN A 62 31.03 5.73 -4.42
C GLN A 62 29.63 5.54 -5.03
N THR A 63 29.52 5.34 -6.35
CA THR A 63 28.21 5.05 -6.96
C THR A 63 27.60 3.74 -6.47
N MET A 64 28.42 2.71 -6.20
CA MET A 64 27.95 1.42 -5.69
C MET A 64 27.50 1.50 -4.22
N ILE A 65 28.25 2.23 -3.39
CA ILE A 65 27.84 2.55 -2.00
C ILE A 65 26.52 3.34 -2.03
N GLY A 66 26.39 4.27 -2.98
CA GLY A 66 25.17 5.01 -3.24
C GLY A 66 23.98 4.15 -3.60
N TYR A 67 24.20 3.16 -4.45
CA TYR A 67 23.18 2.20 -4.81
C TYR A 67 22.70 1.37 -3.62
N GLN A 68 23.61 0.92 -2.75
CA GLN A 68 23.25 0.18 -1.55
C GLN A 68 22.44 1.05 -0.57
N ALA A 69 22.92 2.27 -0.28
CA ALA A 69 22.22 3.21 0.60
C ALA A 69 20.84 3.59 0.07
N LEU A 70 20.72 3.84 -1.25
CA LEU A 70 19.44 4.11 -1.88
C LEU A 70 18.51 2.88 -1.81
N THR A 71 19.05 1.68 -2.02
CA THR A 71 18.26 0.43 -1.92
C THR A 71 17.73 0.20 -0.50
N GLU A 72 18.54 0.43 0.53
CA GLU A 72 18.12 0.30 1.93
C GLU A 72 17.09 1.37 2.30
N PHE A 73 17.31 2.61 1.88
CA PHE A 73 16.35 3.69 2.06
C PHE A 73 14.99 3.35 1.42
N LEU A 74 15.00 2.90 0.16
CA LEU A 74 13.80 2.50 -0.56
C LEU A 74 13.12 1.25 0.00
N LYS A 75 13.85 0.36 0.68
CA LYS A 75 13.28 -0.83 1.33
C LYS A 75 12.67 -0.54 2.71
N SER A 76 12.91 0.64 3.29
CA SER A 76 12.38 1.00 4.60
C SER A 76 10.86 1.22 4.57
N SER A 77 10.15 0.77 5.60
CA SER A 77 8.68 0.66 5.68
C SER A 77 7.91 1.99 5.64
N ASN A 78 8.61 3.13 5.63
CA ASN A 78 8.03 4.48 5.67
C ASN A 78 8.08 5.19 4.30
N MET A 79 8.06 4.42 3.20
CA MET A 79 8.12 4.97 1.85
C MET A 79 6.98 5.95 1.55
N ASP A 80 7.29 7.24 1.63
CA ASP A 80 6.49 8.28 1.02
C ASP A 80 6.87 8.37 -0.47
N MET A 81 6.21 7.55 -1.29
CA MET A 81 6.39 7.57 -2.74
C MET A 81 6.14 8.96 -3.35
N ALA A 82 5.32 9.81 -2.70
CA ALA A 82 5.09 11.18 -3.15
C ALA A 82 6.36 12.03 -3.04
N LYS A 83 7.14 11.88 -1.95
CA LYS A 83 8.47 12.50 -1.80
C LYS A 83 9.46 11.99 -2.84
N ILE A 84 9.47 10.69 -3.11
CA ILE A 84 10.40 10.07 -4.08
C ILE A 84 10.04 10.46 -5.52
N THR A 85 8.76 10.66 -5.84
CA THR A 85 8.34 11.15 -7.17
C THR A 85 8.56 12.65 -7.36
N ALA A 86 8.60 13.43 -6.28
CA ALA A 86 8.75 14.88 -6.31
C ALA A 86 10.23 15.34 -6.36
N THR A 87 11.19 14.48 -6.01
CA THR A 87 12.61 14.80 -6.10
C THR A 87 13.19 14.46 -7.47
N GLU A 88 13.39 15.48 -8.32
CA GLU A 88 14.23 15.34 -9.52
C GLU A 88 15.70 15.08 -9.18
N THR A 89 16.15 15.66 -8.06
CA THR A 89 17.47 15.45 -7.45
C THR A 89 17.31 15.37 -5.94
N GLY A 90 18.04 14.47 -5.29
CA GLY A 90 18.02 14.35 -3.83
C GLY A 90 19.31 13.77 -3.28
N THR A 91 19.42 13.80 -1.96
CA THR A 91 20.58 13.27 -1.24
C THR A 91 20.16 12.14 -0.29
N VAL A 92 20.92 11.06 -0.24
CA VAL A 92 20.76 9.99 0.76
C VAL A 92 22.04 9.91 1.60
N THR A 93 21.90 9.91 2.92
CA THR A 93 23.04 9.70 3.81
C THR A 93 23.14 8.22 4.12
N SER A 94 24.26 7.60 3.76
CA SER A 94 24.56 6.21 4.13
C SER A 94 24.75 6.07 5.65
N THR A 95 24.70 4.84 6.16
CA THR A 95 24.98 4.51 7.57
C THR A 95 26.40 4.88 8.03
N THR A 96 27.32 5.15 7.09
CA THR A 96 28.68 5.66 7.37
C THR A 96 28.78 7.19 7.30
N GLY A 97 27.67 7.90 7.12
CA GLY A 97 27.60 9.37 7.11
C GLY A 97 27.92 10.02 5.77
N GLN A 98 28.19 9.26 4.71
CA GLN A 98 28.41 9.83 3.38
C GLN A 98 27.09 10.25 2.73
N VAL A 99 27.04 11.51 2.28
CA VAL A 99 25.92 12.10 1.54
C VAL A 99 26.07 11.78 0.06
N ILE A 100 25.03 11.19 -0.53
CA ILE A 100 25.07 10.64 -1.88
C ILE A 100 23.98 11.29 -2.71
N ASN A 101 24.37 11.89 -3.83
CA ASN A 101 23.47 12.54 -4.75
C ASN A 101 22.85 11.52 -5.71
N TYR A 102 21.53 11.54 -5.84
CA TYR A 102 20.81 10.84 -6.89
C TYR A 102 20.02 11.82 -7.73
N LYS A 103 19.83 11.47 -9.00
CA LYS A 103 18.95 12.17 -9.93
C LYS A 103 17.95 11.19 -10.52
N LYS A 104 16.69 11.58 -10.67
CA LYS A 104 15.73 10.78 -11.44
C LYS A 104 16.19 10.67 -12.89
N SER A 105 16.30 9.44 -13.41
CA SER A 105 16.78 9.25 -14.77
C SER A 105 15.68 9.56 -15.80
N ALA A 106 16.02 10.36 -16.82
CA ALA A 106 15.12 10.69 -17.92
C ALA A 106 14.85 9.49 -18.85
N SER A 107 15.72 8.49 -18.82
CA SER A 107 15.71 7.31 -19.70
C SER A 107 15.21 6.06 -18.98
N CYS A 108 14.20 6.23 -18.12
CA CYS A 108 13.59 5.10 -17.42
C CYS A 108 12.64 4.33 -18.34
N PRO A 109 12.67 2.98 -18.37
CA PRO A 109 11.73 2.18 -19.13
C PRO A 109 10.29 2.54 -18.77
N THR A 110 9.48 2.82 -19.79
CA THR A 110 8.06 3.11 -19.63
C THR A 110 7.34 1.88 -19.08
N GLY A 111 6.79 1.98 -17.87
CA GLY A 111 6.02 0.92 -17.23
C GLY A 111 5.58 1.33 -15.83
N THR A 112 4.38 0.93 -15.44
CA THR A 112 3.84 1.22 -14.10
C THR A 112 4.74 0.59 -13.03
N GLY A 113 5.18 1.39 -12.06
CA GLY A 113 6.03 0.91 -10.96
C GLY A 113 7.52 0.87 -11.27
N ASN A 114 7.98 1.32 -12.44
CA ASN A 114 9.41 1.44 -12.73
C ASN A 114 9.96 2.79 -12.27
N TYR A 115 11.03 2.76 -11.48
CA TYR A 115 11.71 3.96 -10.97
C TYR A 115 13.21 3.87 -11.24
N CYS A 116 13.76 4.87 -11.91
CA CYS A 116 15.17 4.89 -12.27
C CYS A 116 15.89 6.08 -11.64
N PHE A 117 17.05 5.81 -11.06
CA PHE A 117 17.89 6.81 -10.45
C PHE A 117 19.31 6.72 -11.01
N ASP A 118 19.84 7.86 -11.45
CA ASP A 118 21.23 8.06 -11.82
C ASP A 118 21.98 8.50 -10.55
N ILE A 119 22.85 7.63 -10.06
CA ILE A 119 23.65 7.82 -8.85
C ILE A 119 25.01 8.35 -9.27
N ILE A 120 25.43 9.46 -8.68
CA ILE A 120 26.63 10.18 -9.10
C ILE A 120 27.72 10.02 -8.04
N GLY A 121 28.87 9.50 -8.47
CA GLY A 121 30.09 9.41 -7.66
C GLY A 121 31.18 10.28 -8.28
N GLU A 122 31.92 11.00 -7.43
CA GLU A 122 32.96 11.94 -7.85
C GLU A 122 34.20 11.76 -6.97
N SER A 123 35.36 11.55 -7.60
CA SER A 123 36.65 11.51 -6.90
C SER A 123 37.75 12.05 -7.79
N GLY A 124 38.64 12.89 -7.25
CA GLY A 124 39.87 13.31 -7.92
C GLY A 124 39.67 13.92 -9.32
N GLY A 125 38.51 14.55 -9.60
CA GLY A 125 38.14 15.09 -10.91
C GLY A 125 37.49 14.09 -11.89
N ALA A 126 37.40 12.81 -11.51
CA ALA A 126 36.67 11.78 -12.23
C ALA A 126 35.22 11.69 -11.75
N LYS A 127 34.31 11.38 -12.67
CA LYS A 127 32.86 11.25 -12.43
C LYS A 127 32.37 9.91 -12.96
N ALA A 128 31.63 9.17 -12.14
CA ALA A 128 30.95 7.95 -12.53
C ALA A 128 29.44 8.12 -12.29
N ILE A 129 28.64 7.59 -13.22
CA ILE A 129 27.18 7.57 -13.11
C ILE A 129 26.73 6.11 -13.16
N LEU A 130 26.06 5.66 -12.10
CA LEU A 130 25.42 4.34 -12.06
C LEU A 130 23.91 4.53 -12.12
N ARG A 131 23.29 4.02 -13.18
CA ARG A 131 21.84 3.99 -13.33
C ARG A 131 21.29 2.75 -12.66
N ALA A 132 20.40 2.93 -11.68
CA ALA A 132 19.68 1.86 -11.01
C ALA A 132 18.19 1.89 -11.36
N LEU A 133 17.65 0.75 -11.77
CA LEU A 133 16.22 0.52 -11.99
C LEU A 133 15.65 -0.25 -10.80
N PHE A 134 14.60 0.30 -10.21
CA PHE A 134 13.81 -0.32 -9.17
C PHE A 134 12.39 -0.57 -9.68
N LYS A 135 11.83 -1.70 -9.26
CA LYS A 135 10.44 -2.03 -9.47
C LYS A 135 9.71 -1.91 -8.13
N VAL A 136 8.74 -1.01 -8.07
CA VAL A 136 7.84 -0.85 -6.94
C VAL A 136 6.56 -1.61 -7.26
N THR A 137 6.23 -2.57 -6.42
CA THR A 137 4.99 -3.33 -6.48
C THR A 137 4.13 -2.99 -5.26
N SER A 138 2.84 -2.82 -5.48
CA SER A 138 1.85 -2.71 -4.41
C SER A 138 1.22 -4.07 -4.18
N SER A 139 1.08 -4.47 -2.93
CA SER A 139 0.32 -5.66 -2.54
C SER A 139 -0.65 -5.30 -1.43
N VAL A 140 -1.82 -5.95 -1.43
CA VAL A 140 -2.75 -5.87 -0.32
C VAL A 140 -2.21 -6.69 0.85
N SER A 141 -2.17 -6.09 2.02
CA SER A 141 -1.79 -6.68 3.30
C SER A 141 -2.88 -6.37 4.33
N SER A 142 -2.61 -6.66 5.60
CA SER A 142 -3.44 -6.24 6.73
C SER A 142 -2.64 -5.42 7.73
N SER A 143 -3.32 -4.49 8.39
CA SER A 143 -2.80 -3.75 9.54
C SER A 143 -3.89 -3.62 10.60
N THR A 144 -3.50 -3.69 11.86
CA THR A 144 -4.37 -3.29 12.97
C THR A 144 -4.36 -1.76 13.06
N THR A 145 -5.53 -1.13 13.04
CA THR A 145 -5.65 0.28 13.37
C THR A 145 -6.06 0.46 14.81
N THR A 146 -5.35 1.34 15.53
CA THR A 146 -5.67 1.70 16.90
C THR A 146 -6.81 2.71 16.95
N GLY A 147 -7.96 2.32 16.40
CA GLY A 147 -9.19 3.10 16.33
C GLY A 147 -9.52 3.65 14.94
N SER A 148 -10.21 4.80 14.91
CA SER A 148 -10.81 5.38 13.70
C SER A 148 -9.95 6.51 13.11
N VAL A 149 -10.03 6.69 11.79
CA VAL A 149 -9.24 7.65 11.02
C VAL A 149 -10.16 8.51 10.16
N PHE A 150 -9.97 9.83 10.22
CA PHE A 150 -10.66 10.82 9.40
C PHE A 150 -9.64 11.80 8.82
N ALA A 151 -9.00 11.41 7.72
CA ALA A 151 -7.85 12.12 7.15
C ALA A 151 -8.15 13.56 6.71
N GLY A 152 -9.37 13.85 6.26
CA GLY A 152 -9.81 15.22 5.93
C GLY A 152 -10.46 15.99 7.07
N GLY A 153 -10.55 15.39 8.27
CA GLY A 153 -11.19 15.97 9.45
C GLY A 153 -12.55 15.35 9.78
N LEU A 154 -13.01 15.57 11.01
CA LEU A 154 -14.29 15.08 11.52
C LEU A 154 -15.13 16.26 12.03
N VAL A 155 -16.35 16.39 11.50
CA VAL A 155 -17.37 17.32 11.97
C VAL A 155 -18.53 16.55 12.57
N VAL A 156 -18.90 16.89 13.80
CA VAL A 156 -19.99 16.25 14.54
C VAL A 156 -21.13 17.25 14.78
N GLY A 157 -22.39 16.82 14.68
CA GLY A 157 -23.52 17.71 14.85
C GLY A 157 -24.75 17.00 15.42
N GLY A 158 -25.68 17.78 15.98
CA GLY A 158 -26.86 17.24 16.66
C GLY A 158 -26.52 16.69 18.04
N SER A 159 -27.07 15.52 18.38
CA SER A 159 -26.81 14.82 19.64
C SER A 159 -25.87 13.61 19.47
N ALA A 160 -25.11 13.59 18.37
CA ALA A 160 -24.13 12.55 18.09
C ALA A 160 -23.10 12.45 19.23
N SER A 161 -23.03 11.28 19.86
CA SER A 161 -22.08 10.99 20.92
C SER A 161 -21.08 9.92 20.47
N PHE A 162 -19.84 10.06 20.90
CA PHE A 162 -18.80 9.07 20.70
C PHE A 162 -18.38 8.54 22.06
N ARG A 163 -18.29 7.23 22.17
CA ARG A 163 -17.70 6.59 23.33
C ARG A 163 -16.86 5.39 22.92
N ALA A 164 -15.85 5.10 23.71
CA ALA A 164 -15.21 3.81 23.69
C ALA A 164 -16.17 2.76 24.28
N ALA A 165 -15.99 1.50 23.88
CA ALA A 165 -16.59 0.40 24.61
C ALA A 165 -16.21 0.45 26.11
N THR A 166 -17.09 -0.01 26.99
CA THR A 166 -16.95 0.13 28.46
C THR A 166 -15.57 -0.33 28.94
N GLY A 167 -14.89 0.56 29.69
CA GLY A 167 -13.57 0.30 30.29
C GLY A 167 -12.38 0.44 29.34
N GLN A 168 -12.55 1.05 28.16
CA GLN A 168 -11.51 1.17 27.15
C GLN A 168 -11.22 2.61 26.76
N THR A 169 -10.05 2.82 26.16
CA THR A 169 -9.68 4.07 25.49
C THR A 169 -9.48 3.78 24.01
N VAL A 170 -10.07 4.60 23.13
CA VAL A 170 -9.93 4.44 21.67
C VAL A 170 -9.30 5.67 21.04
N GLY A 171 -8.41 5.47 20.08
CA GLY A 171 -7.82 6.54 19.27
C GLY A 171 -8.74 6.99 18.14
N ILE A 172 -8.86 8.30 17.95
CA ILE A 172 -9.35 8.91 16.71
C ILE A 172 -8.22 9.75 16.13
N GLN A 173 -7.91 9.53 14.85
CA GLN A 173 -6.95 10.35 14.12
C GLN A 173 -7.69 11.30 13.18
N THR A 174 -7.50 12.62 13.32
CA THR A 174 -8.09 13.61 12.41
C THR A 174 -7.01 14.39 11.67
N GLY A 175 -7.23 14.64 10.38
CA GLY A 175 -6.35 15.48 9.55
C GLY A 175 -7.07 16.73 9.03
N GLY A 176 -6.61 17.25 7.88
CA GLY A 176 -7.14 18.49 7.29
C GLY A 176 -6.76 19.76 8.08
N ALA A 177 -7.55 20.82 7.92
CA ALA A 177 -7.30 22.12 8.57
C ALA A 177 -7.37 22.06 10.11
N ASN A 178 -8.10 21.09 10.66
CA ASN A 178 -8.31 20.89 12.10
C ASN A 178 -7.64 19.59 12.57
N ALA A 179 -6.44 19.29 12.07
CA ALA A 179 -5.75 18.05 12.42
C ALA A 179 -5.54 17.91 13.94
N GLY A 180 -5.92 16.76 14.50
CA GLY A 180 -5.91 16.50 15.95
C GLY A 180 -7.08 17.09 16.72
N ILE A 181 -8.07 17.68 16.04
CA ILE A 181 -9.24 18.30 16.64
C ILE A 181 -10.50 17.74 15.97
N VAL A 182 -11.58 17.64 16.74
CA VAL A 182 -12.95 17.40 16.25
C VAL A 182 -13.74 18.68 16.43
N THR A 183 -14.50 19.09 15.42
CA THR A 183 -15.30 20.32 15.47
C THR A 183 -16.79 20.04 15.31
N ASP A 184 -17.63 20.92 15.83
CA ASP A 184 -19.05 20.91 15.56
C ASP A 184 -19.39 21.60 14.21
N THR A 185 -20.66 21.58 13.84
CA THR A 185 -21.15 22.27 12.61
C THR A 185 -20.98 23.79 12.64
N ALA A 186 -20.74 24.40 13.82
CA ALA A 186 -20.43 25.82 13.98
C ALA A 186 -18.91 26.09 14.01
N GLY A 187 -18.07 25.05 13.88
CA GLY A 187 -16.62 25.14 13.89
C GLY A 187 -16.00 25.18 15.29
N LYS A 188 -16.77 24.93 16.36
CA LYS A 188 -16.26 24.89 17.73
C LYS A 188 -15.67 23.52 18.03
N THR A 189 -14.57 23.47 18.78
CA THR A 189 -13.98 22.21 19.25
C THR A 189 -14.95 21.42 20.12
N VAL A 190 -15.07 20.13 19.83
CA VAL A 190 -15.83 19.15 20.62
C VAL A 190 -14.84 18.26 21.38
N ASP A 191 -14.97 18.23 22.70
CA ASP A 191 -14.18 17.35 23.55
C ASP A 191 -14.84 15.97 23.65
N LEU A 192 -14.15 14.95 23.13
CA LEU A 192 -14.59 13.55 23.18
C LEU A 192 -13.91 12.75 24.31
N SER A 193 -13.03 13.37 25.10
CA SER A 193 -12.27 12.69 26.15
C SER A 193 -13.14 12.05 27.23
N VAL A 194 -14.29 12.67 27.53
CA VAL A 194 -15.30 12.15 28.47
C VAL A 194 -15.87 10.79 28.01
N GLY A 195 -15.86 10.52 26.70
CA GLY A 195 -16.24 9.23 26.13
C GLY A 195 -15.12 8.18 26.13
N GLY A 196 -13.95 8.44 26.72
CA GLY A 196 -12.78 7.56 26.62
C GLY A 196 -12.11 7.62 25.23
N ILE A 197 -12.27 8.72 24.50
CA ILE A 197 -11.69 8.89 23.16
C ILE A 197 -10.47 9.81 23.23
N ASN A 198 -9.35 9.37 22.67
CA ASN A 198 -8.14 10.18 22.49
C ASN A 198 -8.06 10.63 21.03
N VAL A 199 -8.05 11.95 20.79
CA VAL A 199 -7.94 12.53 19.45
C VAL A 199 -6.50 12.95 19.18
N THR A 200 -5.93 12.51 18.06
CA THR A 200 -4.57 12.84 17.60
C THR A 200 -4.55 13.26 16.14
N SER A 201 -3.48 13.92 15.71
CA SER A 201 -3.33 14.29 14.30
C SER A 201 -3.06 13.07 13.42
N PHE A 202 -3.74 12.98 12.27
CA PHE A 202 -3.45 11.97 11.25
C PHE A 202 -2.15 12.30 10.52
N THR A 203 -1.24 11.32 10.41
CA THR A 203 0.11 11.52 9.86
C THR A 203 0.32 10.89 8.48
N GLY A 204 -0.72 10.35 7.84
CA GLY A 204 -0.60 9.72 6.51
C GLY A 204 0.00 8.31 6.53
N ASN A 205 -0.01 7.64 7.68
CA ASN A 205 0.63 6.35 7.90
C ASN A 205 -0.20 5.12 7.43
N ILE A 206 -1.39 5.33 6.86
CA ILE A 206 -2.29 4.27 6.41
C ILE A 206 -2.65 4.51 4.94
N ASP A 207 -2.31 3.54 4.09
CA ASP A 207 -2.70 3.49 2.67
C ASP A 207 -3.74 2.37 2.50
N ILE A 208 -4.94 2.72 2.03
CA ILE A 208 -6.05 1.78 1.86
C ILE A 208 -6.07 1.30 0.41
N PRO A 209 -6.15 -0.01 0.14
CA PRO A 209 -6.21 -0.52 -1.22
C PRO A 209 -7.49 -0.08 -1.91
N SER A 210 -7.43 0.10 -3.23
CA SER A 210 -8.64 0.37 -4.00
C SER A 210 -9.55 -0.84 -4.02
N ALA A 211 -10.85 -0.61 -4.28
CA ALA A 211 -11.79 -1.71 -4.50
C ALA A 211 -11.32 -2.66 -5.61
N ASN A 212 -10.66 -2.15 -6.66
CA ASN A 212 -10.10 -2.99 -7.73
C ASN A 212 -8.95 -3.89 -7.24
N ASP A 213 -8.10 -3.40 -6.35
CA ASP A 213 -7.01 -4.21 -5.78
C ASP A 213 -7.55 -5.32 -4.86
N MET A 214 -8.74 -5.14 -4.30
CA MET A 214 -9.41 -6.13 -3.46
C MET A 214 -10.29 -7.12 -4.24
N ARG A 215 -10.66 -6.83 -5.49
CA ARG A 215 -11.49 -7.70 -6.34
C ARG A 215 -10.97 -9.15 -6.44
N PRO A 216 -9.66 -9.41 -6.62
CA PRO A 216 -9.14 -10.77 -6.72
C PRO A 216 -9.43 -11.64 -5.49
N PHE A 217 -9.74 -11.03 -4.35
CA PHE A 217 -10.07 -11.71 -3.09
C PHE A 217 -11.57 -11.73 -2.80
N ALA A 218 -12.43 -11.32 -3.74
CA ALA A 218 -13.87 -11.42 -3.58
C ALA A 218 -14.37 -12.84 -3.86
N ASN A 219 -15.56 -13.16 -3.32
CA ASN A 219 -16.25 -14.41 -3.59
C ASN A 219 -17.28 -14.27 -4.72
N TRP A 220 -17.99 -13.16 -4.70
CA TRP A 220 -19.04 -12.81 -5.65
C TRP A 220 -18.72 -11.46 -6.26
N ILE A 221 -18.69 -11.40 -7.59
CA ILE A 221 -18.23 -10.22 -8.34
C ILE A 221 -19.32 -9.82 -9.31
N PHE A 222 -19.81 -8.59 -9.16
CA PHE A 222 -20.91 -8.02 -9.92
C PHE A 222 -20.42 -6.84 -10.75
N THR A 223 -20.44 -6.99 -12.08
CA THR A 223 -19.98 -5.97 -13.03
C THR A 223 -20.96 -5.77 -14.17
N LYS A 224 -20.64 -4.84 -15.07
CA LYS A 224 -21.42 -4.46 -16.24
C LYS A 224 -20.63 -4.75 -17.50
N ASN A 225 -21.28 -5.27 -18.54
CA ASN A 225 -20.65 -5.32 -19.86
C ASN A 225 -20.70 -3.94 -20.54
N ALA A 226 -20.13 -3.85 -21.74
CA ALA A 226 -20.12 -2.60 -22.52
C ALA A 226 -21.53 -2.06 -22.87
N ALA A 227 -22.55 -2.92 -22.86
CA ALA A 227 -23.95 -2.53 -23.07
C ALA A 227 -24.68 -2.14 -21.77
N GLY A 228 -23.99 -2.17 -20.63
CA GLY A 228 -24.56 -1.86 -19.31
C GLY A 228 -25.34 -3.01 -18.66
N ASN A 229 -25.35 -4.21 -19.25
CA ASN A 229 -26.03 -5.37 -18.69
C ASN A 229 -25.19 -6.02 -17.60
N ALA A 230 -25.86 -6.57 -16.59
CA ALA A 230 -25.23 -7.28 -15.48
C ALA A 230 -24.43 -8.51 -15.96
N VAL A 231 -23.20 -8.63 -15.47
CA VAL A 231 -22.34 -9.80 -15.64
C VAL A 231 -21.79 -10.19 -14.27
N CYS A 232 -21.85 -11.47 -13.95
CA CYS A 232 -21.55 -11.97 -12.62
C CYS A 232 -20.50 -13.07 -12.66
N TYR A 233 -19.65 -13.09 -11.64
CA TYR A 233 -18.60 -14.10 -11.47
C TYR A 233 -18.58 -14.61 -10.04
N LYS A 234 -18.06 -15.82 -9.89
CA LYS A 234 -17.65 -16.40 -8.61
C LYS A 234 -16.16 -16.62 -8.59
N ASN A 235 -15.53 -16.46 -7.43
CA ASN A 235 -14.10 -16.73 -7.21
C ASN A 235 -13.88 -17.17 -5.76
N ASN A 236 -12.72 -17.76 -5.45
CA ASN A 236 -12.29 -18.10 -4.09
C ASN A 236 -13.37 -18.81 -3.24
N LEU A 237 -14.12 -19.73 -3.84
CA LEU A 237 -15.19 -20.47 -3.20
C LEU A 237 -14.88 -21.95 -3.32
N SER A 238 -15.12 -22.71 -2.26
CA SER A 238 -15.15 -24.16 -2.35
C SER A 238 -16.57 -24.58 -2.66
N SER A 239 -16.78 -25.18 -3.83
CA SER A 239 -18.11 -25.58 -4.32
C SER A 239 -18.03 -26.99 -4.89
N GLY A 240 -18.89 -27.90 -4.42
CA GLY A 240 -18.88 -29.31 -4.83
C GLY A 240 -17.55 -30.02 -4.55
N GLY A 241 -16.84 -29.62 -3.48
CA GLY A 241 -15.53 -30.16 -3.11
C GLY A 241 -14.35 -29.67 -3.94
N THR A 242 -14.56 -28.72 -4.87
CA THR A 242 -13.49 -28.11 -5.67
C THR A 242 -13.33 -26.64 -5.31
N ASN A 243 -12.08 -26.20 -5.16
CA ASN A 243 -11.76 -24.79 -4.95
C ASN A 243 -11.77 -24.05 -6.29
N ILE A 244 -12.58 -23.02 -6.39
CA ILE A 244 -12.56 -22.05 -7.48
C ILE A 244 -11.50 -21.01 -7.11
N THR A 245 -10.41 -20.97 -7.86
CA THR A 245 -9.26 -20.07 -7.60
C THR A 245 -9.10 -18.98 -8.66
N THR A 246 -9.97 -18.97 -9.66
CA THR A 246 -10.01 -17.98 -10.73
C THR A 246 -11.45 -17.54 -10.98
N GLU A 247 -11.63 -16.29 -11.43
CA GLU A 247 -12.95 -15.75 -11.72
C GLU A 247 -13.68 -16.59 -12.76
N THR A 248 -14.79 -17.20 -12.35
CA THR A 248 -15.60 -18.08 -13.18
C THR A 248 -16.96 -17.41 -13.43
N PRO A 249 -17.37 -17.20 -14.69
CA PRO A 249 -18.67 -16.62 -15.00
C PRO A 249 -19.84 -17.44 -14.42
N ILE A 250 -20.88 -16.74 -13.96
CA ILE A 250 -22.13 -17.34 -13.49
C ILE A 250 -23.33 -16.57 -14.03
N THR A 251 -24.49 -17.22 -14.01
CA THR A 251 -25.76 -16.49 -14.12
C THR A 251 -25.92 -15.60 -12.91
N CYS A 252 -26.19 -14.31 -13.14
CA CYS A 252 -26.46 -13.38 -12.06
C CYS A 252 -27.65 -13.85 -11.21
N PRO A 253 -27.55 -13.82 -9.86
CA PRO A 253 -28.68 -14.11 -9.00
C PRO A 253 -29.85 -13.18 -9.33
N THR A 254 -31.05 -13.75 -9.42
CA THR A 254 -32.28 -12.99 -9.68
C THR A 254 -32.98 -12.54 -8.40
N SER A 255 -32.54 -13.05 -7.24
CA SER A 255 -33.03 -12.69 -5.92
C SER A 255 -31.92 -11.98 -5.14
N GLY A 256 -32.26 -10.85 -4.53
CA GLY A 256 -31.39 -10.10 -3.64
C GLY A 256 -30.20 -9.38 -4.30
N VAL A 257 -29.98 -9.52 -5.60
CA VAL A 257 -29.01 -8.69 -6.36
C VAL A 257 -29.69 -8.20 -7.62
N THR A 258 -29.78 -6.88 -7.81
CA THR A 258 -30.34 -6.30 -9.03
C THR A 258 -29.50 -5.11 -9.51
N LEU A 259 -29.58 -4.83 -10.81
CA LEU A 259 -28.95 -3.67 -11.43
C LEU A 259 -30.04 -2.82 -12.08
N SER A 260 -30.16 -1.56 -11.68
CA SER A 260 -31.11 -0.62 -12.25
C SER A 260 -30.47 0.77 -12.37
N GLY A 261 -30.61 1.40 -13.54
CA GLY A 261 -30.07 2.75 -13.77
C GLY A 261 -28.55 2.88 -13.53
N GLY A 262 -27.80 1.78 -13.67
CA GLY A 262 -26.35 1.75 -13.43
C GLY A 262 -25.92 1.56 -11.95
N THR A 263 -26.89 1.48 -11.03
CA THR A 263 -26.68 1.27 -9.59
C THR A 263 -27.10 -0.14 -9.19
N TRP A 264 -26.28 -0.80 -8.38
CA TRP A 264 -26.58 -2.11 -7.83
C TRP A 264 -27.47 -1.99 -6.60
N THR A 265 -28.37 -2.94 -6.40
CA THR A 265 -29.09 -3.12 -5.15
C THR A 265 -28.76 -4.50 -4.60
N PHE A 266 -28.45 -4.58 -3.31
CA PHE A 266 -28.05 -5.81 -2.64
C PHE A 266 -28.81 -6.02 -1.32
N ASP A 267 -29.58 -7.10 -1.27
CA ASP A 267 -30.26 -7.64 -0.09
C ASP A 267 -29.62 -9.01 0.23
N SER A 268 -28.72 -9.02 1.21
CA SER A 268 -28.00 -10.25 1.60
C SER A 268 -28.93 -11.33 2.15
N SER A 269 -30.06 -10.97 2.75
CA SER A 269 -31.02 -11.92 3.28
C SER A 269 -31.74 -12.70 2.17
N ALA A 270 -31.98 -12.05 1.02
CA ALA A 270 -32.62 -12.63 -0.15
C ALA A 270 -31.63 -13.31 -1.12
N ALA A 271 -30.38 -12.84 -1.16
CA ALA A 271 -29.34 -13.37 -2.05
C ALA A 271 -28.66 -14.63 -1.49
N ASN A 272 -28.53 -14.74 -0.16
CA ASN A 272 -27.88 -15.85 0.55
C ASN A 272 -26.47 -16.17 0.02
N LEU A 273 -25.68 -15.13 -0.26
CA LEU A 273 -24.32 -15.23 -0.78
C LEU A 273 -23.33 -15.12 0.38
N ALA A 274 -22.79 -16.23 0.88
CA ALA A 274 -21.77 -16.17 1.93
C ALA A 274 -20.46 -15.58 1.37
N GLY A 275 -19.83 -14.65 2.09
CA GLY A 275 -18.50 -14.15 1.75
C GLY A 275 -18.38 -12.65 1.49
N ILE A 276 -17.30 -12.34 0.78
CA ILE A 276 -16.93 -11.01 0.33
C ILE A 276 -17.60 -10.78 -1.02
N VAL A 277 -18.39 -9.71 -1.11
CA VAL A 277 -19.15 -9.33 -2.29
C VAL A 277 -18.56 -8.05 -2.87
N TRP A 278 -18.23 -8.07 -4.16
CA TRP A 278 -17.63 -6.95 -4.87
C TRP A 278 -18.57 -6.41 -5.95
N PHE A 279 -18.71 -5.09 -6.02
CA PHE A 279 -19.56 -4.40 -6.98
C PHE A 279 -18.79 -3.35 -7.80
N ASP A 280 -19.08 -3.32 -9.10
CA ASP A 280 -18.63 -2.27 -10.01
C ASP A 280 -19.62 -1.10 -10.05
N GLY A 281 -19.27 -0.01 -9.38
CA GLY A 281 -20.07 1.21 -9.24
C GLY A 281 -20.95 1.21 -7.99
N ASN A 282 -21.83 2.20 -7.92
CA ASN A 282 -22.63 2.47 -6.71
C ASN A 282 -23.50 1.28 -6.29
N VAL A 283 -23.65 1.09 -4.99
CA VAL A 283 -24.46 0.03 -4.39
C VAL A 283 -25.40 0.58 -3.33
N ILE A 284 -26.65 0.15 -3.38
CA ILE A 284 -27.67 0.34 -2.35
C ILE A 284 -27.81 -0.98 -1.60
N LEU A 285 -27.56 -0.95 -0.30
CA LEU A 285 -27.70 -2.08 0.61
C LEU A 285 -29.09 -2.04 1.24
N SER A 286 -29.91 -2.99 0.85
CA SER A 286 -31.25 -3.15 1.39
C SER A 286 -31.19 -3.90 2.72
N LEU A 287 -31.42 -3.18 3.81
CA LEU A 287 -31.45 -3.72 5.17
C LEU A 287 -32.88 -4.11 5.55
N ARG A 288 -33.02 -5.26 6.19
CA ARG A 288 -34.30 -5.78 6.71
C ARG A 288 -34.30 -5.81 8.23
N GLU A 289 -35.50 -5.76 8.78
CA GLU A 289 -35.70 -5.90 10.22
C GLU A 289 -35.15 -7.23 10.75
N THR A 290 -34.61 -7.20 11.96
CA THR A 290 -34.21 -8.38 12.75
C THR A 290 -35.38 -9.38 12.84
N PRO A 291 -35.19 -10.68 12.54
CA PRO A 291 -33.93 -11.42 12.51
C PRO A 291 -33.28 -11.57 11.13
N ALA A 292 -33.76 -10.88 10.10
CA ALA A 292 -33.20 -10.93 8.75
C ALA A 292 -31.92 -10.07 8.63
N ASP A 293 -30.95 -10.33 9.51
CA ASP A 293 -29.70 -9.57 9.61
C ASP A 293 -28.92 -9.59 8.28
N PHE A 294 -28.36 -8.43 7.93
CA PHE A 294 -27.44 -8.31 6.81
C PHE A 294 -26.06 -8.86 7.20
N VAL A 295 -25.52 -9.83 6.46
CA VAL A 295 -24.26 -10.51 6.82
C VAL A 295 -23.37 -10.70 5.59
N ASN A 296 -22.54 -9.71 5.30
CA ASN A 296 -21.54 -9.76 4.23
C ASN A 296 -20.46 -8.71 4.44
N SER A 297 -19.28 -8.97 3.86
CA SER A 297 -18.30 -7.93 3.59
C SER A 297 -18.55 -7.38 2.19
N VAL A 298 -18.88 -6.09 2.06
CA VAL A 298 -19.16 -5.46 0.77
C VAL A 298 -18.02 -4.54 0.36
N ILE A 299 -17.57 -4.68 -0.88
CA ILE A 299 -16.53 -3.84 -1.50
C ILE A 299 -17.08 -3.23 -2.79
N THR A 300 -16.88 -1.94 -3.02
CA THR A 300 -17.37 -1.27 -4.23
C THR A 300 -16.42 -0.20 -4.76
N THR A 301 -16.34 -0.09 -6.08
CA THR A 301 -15.64 1.03 -6.76
C THR A 301 -16.40 2.35 -6.70
N GLY A 302 -17.72 2.30 -6.44
CA GLY A 302 -18.59 3.47 -6.29
C GLY A 302 -18.85 3.82 -4.84
N SER A 303 -20.03 4.36 -4.55
CA SER A 303 -20.50 4.66 -3.19
C SER A 303 -21.38 3.55 -2.61
N VAL A 304 -21.45 3.47 -1.28
CA VAL A 304 -22.41 2.62 -0.54
C VAL A 304 -23.52 3.50 0.04
N THR A 305 -24.77 3.11 -0.16
CA THR A 305 -25.92 3.70 0.54
C THR A 305 -26.72 2.61 1.22
N THR A 306 -27.24 2.84 2.43
CA THR A 306 -28.15 1.90 3.10
C THR A 306 -29.59 2.34 2.90
N ASP A 307 -30.47 1.41 2.56
CA ASP A 307 -31.90 1.60 2.47
C ASP A 307 -32.62 0.68 3.46
N LEU A 308 -33.54 1.25 4.26
CA LEU A 308 -34.27 0.56 5.31
C LEU A 308 -35.65 0.18 4.78
N ILE A 309 -35.87 -1.12 4.51
CA ILE A 309 -37.13 -1.59 3.90
C ILE A 309 -38.32 -1.42 4.87
N ASP A 310 -38.10 -1.66 6.17
CA ASP A 310 -39.17 -1.74 7.18
C ASP A 310 -39.11 -0.57 8.19
N LYS A 311 -39.76 0.55 7.88
CA LYS A 311 -39.64 1.77 8.71
C LYS A 311 -40.23 1.53 10.12
N LYS A 312 -39.42 1.82 11.16
CA LYS A 312 -39.65 1.65 12.62
C LYS A 312 -39.28 0.28 13.20
N ALA A 313 -38.04 -0.16 12.99
CA ALA A 313 -37.54 -1.45 13.45
C ALA A 313 -36.05 -1.38 13.87
N VAL A 314 -35.51 -2.53 14.32
CA VAL A 314 -34.09 -2.74 14.58
C VAL A 314 -33.45 -3.47 13.39
N PHE A 315 -32.41 -2.86 12.83
CA PHE A 315 -31.65 -3.37 11.69
C PHE A 315 -30.23 -3.70 12.11
N ASN A 316 -29.75 -4.90 11.82
CA ASN A 316 -28.37 -5.27 12.09
C ASN A 316 -27.62 -5.59 10.80
N SER A 317 -26.43 -5.02 10.66
CA SER A 317 -25.48 -5.30 9.60
C SER A 317 -24.17 -5.77 10.18
N TYR A 318 -23.68 -6.92 9.74
CA TYR A 318 -22.48 -7.55 10.25
C TYR A 318 -21.49 -7.84 9.13
N ALA A 319 -20.22 -7.48 9.38
CA ALA A 319 -19.11 -8.15 8.72
C ALA A 319 -19.12 -9.63 9.11
N SER A 320 -18.68 -10.51 8.22
CA SER A 320 -18.74 -11.97 8.39
C SER A 320 -18.14 -12.44 9.73
N ASN A 321 -16.98 -11.92 10.13
CA ASN A 321 -16.35 -12.30 11.40
C ASN A 321 -17.12 -11.75 12.61
N HIS A 322 -17.61 -10.50 12.54
CA HIS A 322 -18.36 -9.86 13.62
C HIS A 322 -19.70 -10.56 13.89
N TYR A 323 -20.34 -11.13 12.87
CA TYR A 323 -21.55 -11.93 13.04
C TYR A 323 -21.36 -13.14 13.95
N LEU A 324 -20.14 -13.67 14.05
CA LEU A 324 -19.83 -14.83 14.90
C LEU A 324 -19.43 -14.48 16.32
N LEU A 325 -19.21 -13.20 16.60
CA LEU A 325 -18.64 -12.71 17.86
C LEU A 325 -19.63 -11.83 18.64
N THR A 326 -20.50 -11.10 17.94
CA THR A 326 -21.35 -10.08 18.53
C THR A 326 -22.76 -10.59 18.78
N ASN A 327 -23.26 -10.45 20.02
CA ASN A 327 -24.58 -10.91 20.46
C ASN A 327 -24.85 -12.41 20.15
N VAL A 328 -23.78 -13.21 20.16
CA VAL A 328 -23.81 -14.65 19.92
C VAL A 328 -24.09 -15.40 21.22
N THR A 329 -24.84 -16.50 21.12
CA THR A 329 -25.21 -17.37 22.25
C THR A 329 -24.86 -18.81 21.95
N ASP A 330 -24.84 -19.66 22.97
CA ASP A 330 -24.62 -21.10 22.82
C ASP A 330 -25.63 -21.73 21.85
N ALA A 331 -26.87 -21.23 21.85
CA ALA A 331 -27.96 -21.74 21.02
C ALA A 331 -27.78 -21.42 19.53
N ASN A 332 -27.16 -20.28 19.18
CA ASN A 332 -27.12 -19.81 17.79
C ASN A 332 -25.76 -19.94 17.09
N ILE A 333 -24.66 -20.20 17.81
CA ILE A 333 -23.31 -20.21 17.23
C ILE A 333 -23.17 -21.18 16.05
N LYS A 334 -23.77 -22.38 16.10
CA LYS A 334 -23.73 -23.33 14.98
C LYS A 334 -24.44 -22.81 13.74
N ALA A 335 -25.62 -22.21 13.90
CA ALA A 335 -26.39 -21.66 12.80
C ALA A 335 -25.67 -20.44 12.19
N ARG A 336 -25.08 -19.59 13.04
CA ARG A 336 -24.30 -18.44 12.59
C ARG A 336 -23.04 -18.86 11.83
N LEU A 337 -22.32 -19.89 12.32
CA LEU A 337 -21.18 -20.47 11.60
C LEU A 337 -21.60 -20.98 10.22
N LEU A 338 -22.75 -21.66 10.11
CA LEU A 338 -23.26 -22.12 8.81
C LEU A 338 -23.63 -20.98 7.86
N LYS A 339 -24.09 -19.84 8.36
CA LYS A 339 -24.36 -18.65 7.53
C LYS A 339 -23.07 -18.04 6.98
N VAL A 340 -21.99 -18.05 7.74
CA VAL A 340 -20.70 -17.42 7.38
C VAL A 340 -19.76 -18.35 6.62
N CYS A 341 -19.71 -19.61 7.02
CA CYS A 341 -18.93 -20.70 6.45
C CYS A 341 -19.85 -21.91 6.23
N PRO A 342 -20.67 -21.92 5.17
CA PRO A 342 -21.57 -23.04 4.88
C PRO A 342 -20.81 -24.34 4.59
N ALA A 343 -21.51 -25.48 4.59
CA ALA A 343 -20.89 -26.78 4.31
C ALA A 343 -20.46 -26.93 2.84
N ASP A 344 -21.08 -26.17 1.94
CA ASP A 344 -20.73 -26.06 0.54
C ASP A 344 -20.86 -24.58 0.12
N ASN A 345 -20.16 -24.19 -0.93
CA ASN A 345 -20.10 -22.80 -1.42
C ASN A 345 -19.57 -21.82 -0.36
N TYR A 346 -18.53 -22.21 0.37
CA TYR A 346 -17.95 -21.39 1.43
C TYR A 346 -16.74 -20.56 0.96
N PRO A 347 -16.53 -19.36 1.53
CA PRO A 347 -15.40 -18.48 1.23
C PRO A 347 -14.04 -19.05 1.67
N THR A 348 -13.14 -19.31 0.73
CA THR A 348 -11.82 -19.91 1.04
C THR A 348 -10.83 -18.92 1.65
N GLN A 349 -11.11 -17.62 1.62
CA GLN A 349 -10.25 -16.55 2.15
C GLN A 349 -10.20 -16.58 3.67
N TYR A 350 -11.34 -16.89 4.30
CA TYR A 350 -11.46 -16.83 5.76
C TYR A 350 -12.03 -18.10 6.39
N CYS A 351 -12.71 -19.00 5.66
CA CYS A 351 -13.18 -20.26 6.24
C CYS A 351 -12.11 -21.35 6.14
N GLU A 352 -12.07 -22.22 7.15
CA GLU A 352 -11.37 -23.50 7.10
C GLU A 352 -12.34 -24.63 6.70
N PRO A 353 -11.87 -25.67 5.98
CA PRO A 353 -12.69 -26.83 5.72
C PRO A 353 -12.97 -27.58 7.02
N TYR A 354 -14.24 -27.82 7.32
CA TYR A 354 -14.65 -28.56 8.51
C TYR A 354 -15.76 -29.56 8.21
N SER A 355 -15.77 -30.68 8.93
CA SER A 355 -16.80 -31.71 8.77
C SER A 355 -18.02 -31.46 9.68
N LEU A 356 -19.13 -32.15 9.41
CA LEU A 356 -20.26 -32.18 10.34
C LEU A 356 -19.85 -32.65 11.75
N ALA A 357 -18.92 -33.61 11.85
CA ALA A 357 -18.40 -34.07 13.12
C ALA A 357 -17.69 -32.94 13.87
N ASN A 358 -16.82 -32.17 13.20
CA ASN A 358 -16.16 -31.01 13.78
C ASN A 358 -17.22 -30.02 14.29
N ARG A 359 -18.21 -29.65 13.46
CA ARG A 359 -19.29 -28.72 13.85
C ARG A 359 -20.08 -29.19 15.08
N ASN A 360 -20.28 -30.50 15.22
CA ASN A 360 -20.99 -31.06 16.36
C ASN A 360 -20.22 -30.93 17.68
N LEU A 361 -18.90 -30.79 17.63
CA LEU A 361 -18.07 -30.50 18.81
C LEU A 361 -18.32 -29.11 19.40
N ILE A 362 -18.95 -28.19 18.64
CA ILE A 362 -19.32 -26.86 19.15
C ILE A 362 -20.46 -27.03 20.16
N THR A 363 -20.14 -27.28 21.42
CA THR A 363 -21.13 -27.46 22.50
C THR A 363 -21.47 -26.16 23.21
N SER A 364 -20.63 -25.14 23.08
CA SER A 364 -20.82 -23.81 23.66
C SER A 364 -20.08 -22.73 22.86
N LEU A 365 -20.43 -21.47 23.11
CA LEU A 365 -19.71 -20.30 22.61
C LEU A 365 -18.27 -20.28 23.12
N ALA A 366 -18.03 -20.68 24.36
CA ALA A 366 -16.69 -20.74 24.93
C ALA A 366 -15.81 -21.72 24.14
N TYR A 367 -16.33 -22.92 23.83
CA TYR A 367 -15.62 -23.88 22.98
C TYR A 367 -15.29 -23.27 21.61
N PHE A 368 -16.26 -22.62 20.96
CA PHE A 368 -16.04 -21.99 19.66
C PHE A 368 -14.96 -20.92 19.73
N LYS A 369 -14.98 -20.04 20.74
CA LYS A 369 -13.97 -18.97 20.90
C LYS A 369 -12.56 -19.54 21.07
N THR A 370 -12.40 -20.59 21.86
CA THR A 370 -11.09 -21.25 22.08
C THR A 370 -10.61 -22.01 20.84
N ASN A 371 -11.52 -22.60 20.06
CA ASN A 371 -11.20 -23.44 18.90
C ASN A 371 -11.54 -22.77 17.57
N LYS A 372 -11.61 -21.43 17.53
CA LYS A 372 -12.07 -20.67 16.36
C LYS A 372 -11.28 -21.02 15.10
N LEU A 373 -9.97 -21.21 15.25
CA LEU A 373 -9.04 -21.51 14.15
C LEU A 373 -9.27 -22.87 13.48
N THR A 374 -10.08 -23.75 14.07
CA THR A 374 -10.53 -25.00 13.44
C THR A 374 -11.60 -24.75 12.36
N TYR A 375 -12.28 -23.61 12.41
CA TYR A 375 -13.42 -23.28 11.54
C TYR A 375 -13.16 -22.07 10.65
N ILE A 376 -12.32 -21.13 11.11
CA ILE A 376 -12.07 -19.83 10.47
C ILE A 376 -10.61 -19.47 10.61
N LYS A 377 -9.99 -19.03 9.52
CA LYS A 377 -8.61 -18.54 9.46
C LYS A 377 -8.39 -17.35 10.40
N ASP A 378 -7.13 -17.07 10.68
CA ASP A 378 -6.76 -15.92 11.51
C ASP A 378 -7.15 -14.60 10.81
N THR A 379 -8.23 -13.99 11.31
CA THR A 379 -8.79 -12.74 10.79
C THR A 379 -7.92 -11.51 11.06
N SER A 380 -6.77 -11.65 11.73
CA SER A 380 -5.75 -10.59 11.80
C SER A 380 -4.89 -10.51 10.53
N THR A 381 -4.85 -11.59 9.74
CA THR A 381 -3.97 -11.76 8.58
C THR A 381 -4.70 -11.63 7.24
N HIS A 382 -4.02 -11.12 6.21
CA HIS A 382 -4.55 -11.08 4.85
C HIS A 382 -4.52 -12.48 4.18
N PRO A 383 -5.56 -12.92 3.43
CA PRO A 383 -6.80 -12.21 3.09
C PRO A 383 -7.95 -12.40 4.09
N ALA A 384 -7.78 -13.18 5.15
CA ALA A 384 -8.85 -13.47 6.10
C ALA A 384 -9.39 -12.22 6.83
N SER A 385 -8.56 -11.19 7.00
CA SER A 385 -8.93 -9.89 7.56
C SER A 385 -10.01 -9.15 6.79
N LEU A 386 -10.22 -9.47 5.50
CA LEU A 386 -11.32 -8.91 4.72
C LEU A 386 -12.69 -9.27 5.32
N SER A 387 -12.79 -10.37 6.08
CA SER A 387 -14.02 -10.76 6.80
C SER A 387 -14.39 -9.83 7.97
N ASN A 388 -13.50 -8.91 8.35
CA ASN A 388 -13.77 -7.86 9.35
C ASN A 388 -14.38 -6.60 8.72
N ILE A 389 -14.31 -6.46 7.40
CA ILE A 389 -14.86 -5.32 6.67
C ILE A 389 -16.37 -5.51 6.61
N LEU A 390 -17.10 -4.50 7.08
CA LEU A 390 -18.52 -4.42 6.78
C LEU A 390 -18.67 -3.82 5.39
N PHE A 391 -18.22 -2.57 5.20
CA PHE A 391 -18.25 -1.88 3.91
C PHE A 391 -16.89 -1.26 3.58
N SER A 392 -16.45 -1.41 2.33
CA SER A 392 -15.30 -0.71 1.77
C SER A 392 -15.68 -0.07 0.43
N THR A 393 -15.37 1.22 0.28
CA THR A 393 -15.83 2.03 -0.83
C THR A 393 -14.72 2.96 -1.30
N ASP A 394 -14.58 3.06 -2.62
CA ASP A 394 -13.66 4.02 -3.24
C ASP A 394 -14.21 5.44 -3.21
N THR A 395 -15.53 5.65 -3.23
CA THR A 395 -16.12 6.99 -3.39
C THR A 395 -16.59 7.60 -2.06
N GLY A 396 -17.14 6.76 -1.17
CA GLY A 396 -17.72 7.16 0.11
C GLY A 396 -18.96 6.35 0.47
N PHE A 397 -19.48 6.56 1.68
CA PHE A 397 -20.68 5.92 2.19
C PHE A 397 -21.68 6.96 2.73
N ALA A 398 -22.96 6.67 2.52
CA ALA A 398 -24.10 7.43 3.04
C ALA A 398 -24.99 6.48 3.84
N MET A 399 -25.08 6.70 5.15
CA MET A 399 -25.92 5.91 6.05
C MET A 399 -27.00 6.80 6.64
N ASP A 400 -28.24 6.29 6.62
CA ASP A 400 -29.41 6.97 7.18
C ASP A 400 -30.17 6.07 8.15
N ALA A 401 -30.58 6.66 9.27
CA ALA A 401 -31.53 6.09 10.21
C ALA A 401 -32.72 7.03 10.36
N ALA A 402 -33.90 6.55 9.95
CA ALA A 402 -35.14 7.28 10.11
C ALA A 402 -35.58 7.34 11.58
N ASN A 403 -36.44 8.30 11.92
CA ASN A 403 -37.00 8.43 13.27
C ASN A 403 -37.66 7.13 13.75
N ASN A 404 -37.42 6.75 15.02
CA ASN A 404 -37.82 5.49 15.65
C ASN A 404 -37.23 4.22 15.00
N THR A 405 -36.06 4.31 14.37
CA THR A 405 -35.29 3.13 13.93
C THR A 405 -33.99 3.05 14.70
N THR A 406 -33.51 1.82 14.90
CA THR A 406 -32.15 1.56 15.40
C THR A 406 -31.39 0.80 14.34
N VAL A 407 -30.27 1.36 13.87
CA VAL A 407 -29.41 0.72 12.87
C VAL A 407 -28.07 0.41 13.50
N ASN A 408 -27.73 -0.88 13.56
CA ASN A 408 -26.49 -1.38 14.14
C ASN A 408 -25.53 -1.87 13.05
N PHE A 409 -24.33 -1.30 13.01
CA PHE A 409 -23.24 -1.67 12.11
C PHE A 409 -22.12 -2.32 12.92
N TYR A 410 -21.82 -3.58 12.63
CA TYR A 410 -20.79 -4.37 13.32
C TYR A 410 -19.69 -4.77 12.34
N GLY A 411 -18.56 -4.08 12.39
CA GLY A 411 -17.43 -4.27 11.48
C GLY A 411 -16.78 -2.97 11.04
N ASN A 412 -15.71 -3.08 10.27
CA ASN A 412 -14.95 -1.92 9.82
C ASN A 412 -15.60 -1.25 8.61
N LEU A 413 -15.71 0.07 8.65
CA LEU A 413 -16.23 0.93 7.59
C LEU A 413 -15.07 1.69 6.97
N ILE A 414 -14.85 1.53 5.67
CA ILE A 414 -13.66 2.04 4.99
C ILE A 414 -14.07 2.90 3.78
N GLY A 415 -13.61 4.15 3.75
CA GLY A 415 -13.73 5.07 2.62
C GLY A 415 -12.35 5.50 2.13
N SER A 416 -11.90 5.00 0.98
CA SER A 416 -10.51 5.15 0.53
C SER A 416 -10.26 6.43 -0.27
N LYS A 417 -11.24 6.89 -1.07
CA LYS A 417 -11.15 8.13 -1.86
C LYS A 417 -12.40 8.99 -1.67
N ALA A 418 -12.37 10.15 -2.30
CA ALA A 418 -13.43 11.12 -2.22
C ALA A 418 -14.32 11.10 -3.45
N ALA A 419 -15.61 11.34 -3.23
CA ALA A 419 -16.59 11.54 -4.28
C ALA A 419 -16.33 12.89 -4.98
N GLY A 420 -15.50 12.87 -6.01
CA GLY A 420 -15.29 14.05 -6.86
C GLY A 420 -16.62 14.53 -7.44
N GLY A 421 -17.04 15.75 -7.08
CA GLY A 421 -18.13 16.47 -7.74
C GLY A 421 -19.58 16.08 -7.37
N THR A 422 -19.82 15.22 -6.38
CA THR A 422 -21.20 14.80 -6.00
C THR A 422 -21.75 15.48 -4.74
N GLY A 423 -20.97 16.32 -4.07
CA GLY A 423 -21.37 16.95 -2.80
C GLY A 423 -21.48 15.98 -1.61
N MET A 424 -21.06 14.72 -1.78
CA MET A 424 -20.94 13.76 -0.69
C MET A 424 -19.57 13.89 -0.01
N ALA A 425 -19.55 14.06 1.31
CA ALA A 425 -18.35 13.83 2.11
C ALA A 425 -17.85 12.39 1.88
N SER A 426 -16.54 12.16 1.99
CA SER A 426 -15.92 10.82 1.92
C SER A 426 -16.54 9.82 2.93
N GLY A 427 -17.19 10.34 3.98
CA GLY A 427 -18.26 9.66 4.70
C GLY A 427 -19.31 10.67 5.17
N LYS A 428 -20.59 10.37 4.93
CA LYS A 428 -21.73 11.12 5.49
C LYS A 428 -22.61 10.15 6.26
N ILE A 429 -22.69 10.33 7.57
CA ILE A 429 -23.60 9.57 8.43
C ILE A 429 -24.60 10.58 8.98
N THR A 430 -25.85 10.45 8.57
CA THR A 430 -26.94 11.32 9.00
C THR A 430 -28.06 10.49 9.58
N GLY A 431 -28.67 10.86 10.69
CA GLY A 431 -29.76 10.06 11.25
C GLY A 431 -30.68 10.86 12.16
N THR A 432 -31.98 10.62 12.03
CA THR A 432 -32.99 11.08 13.00
C THR A 432 -33.35 9.99 14.01
N GLY A 433 -33.00 8.72 13.74
CA GLY A 433 -33.02 7.59 14.68
C GLY A 433 -31.60 7.16 15.10
N ASP A 434 -31.51 6.10 15.90
CA ASP A 434 -30.27 5.68 16.55
C ASP A 434 -29.37 4.91 15.58
N ILE A 435 -28.12 5.38 15.42
CA ILE A 435 -27.08 4.67 14.67
C ILE A 435 -26.01 4.21 15.66
N ASN A 436 -25.83 2.89 15.77
CA ASN A 436 -24.77 2.27 16.55
C ASN A 436 -23.72 1.68 15.62
N ILE A 437 -22.48 2.10 15.76
CA ILE A 437 -21.36 1.52 15.01
C ILE A 437 -20.43 0.87 16.02
N SER A 438 -20.08 -0.39 15.79
CA SER A 438 -19.09 -1.15 16.56
C SER A 438 -18.02 -1.70 15.61
N GLY A 439 -16.87 -1.04 15.61
CA GLY A 439 -15.77 -1.27 14.67
C GLY A 439 -15.01 0.03 14.41
N ASN A 440 -14.06 0.00 13.48
CA ASN A 440 -13.31 1.19 13.08
C ASN A 440 -13.97 1.87 11.87
N ILE A 441 -13.97 3.20 11.86
CA ILE A 441 -14.30 4.00 10.68
C ILE A 441 -12.99 4.59 10.15
N VAL A 442 -12.63 4.25 8.92
CA VAL A 442 -11.35 4.62 8.32
C VAL A 442 -11.61 5.33 7.00
N VAL A 443 -11.47 6.65 7.03
CA VAL A 443 -11.67 7.54 5.89
C VAL A 443 -10.34 8.22 5.57
N THR A 444 -9.68 7.80 4.51
CA THR A 444 -8.35 8.32 4.10
C THR A 444 -8.43 9.43 3.06
N GLY A 445 -9.61 9.70 2.50
CA GLY A 445 -9.82 10.86 1.62
C GLY A 445 -9.63 12.20 2.35
N ASN A 446 -9.07 13.20 1.67
CA ASN A 446 -8.81 14.54 2.22
C ASN A 446 -10.07 15.43 2.31
N PHE A 447 -11.21 14.84 2.69
CA PHE A 447 -12.49 15.54 2.81
C PHE A 447 -13.05 15.36 4.22
N ILE A 448 -13.77 16.37 4.69
CA ILE A 448 -14.36 16.38 6.02
C ILE A 448 -15.45 15.31 6.08
N THR A 449 -15.32 14.39 7.04
CA THR A 449 -16.39 13.44 7.36
C THR A 449 -17.43 14.13 8.23
N GLN A 450 -18.70 14.04 7.85
CA GLN A 450 -19.81 14.67 8.58
C GLN A 450 -20.66 13.60 9.25
N MET A 451 -20.82 13.76 10.57
CA MET A 451 -21.66 12.91 11.41
C MET A 451 -22.70 13.80 12.09
N GLN A 452 -23.96 13.75 11.63
CA GLN A 452 -25.03 14.63 12.12
C GLN A 452 -26.29 13.85 12.49
N GLY A 453 -26.80 14.02 13.72
CA GLY A 453 -28.04 13.36 14.10
C GLY A 453 -28.13 12.95 15.57
N ASN A 454 -29.10 12.10 15.89
CA ASN A 454 -29.16 11.35 17.14
C ASN A 454 -28.38 10.05 16.98
N MET A 455 -27.10 10.06 17.30
CA MET A 455 -26.21 8.92 17.01
C MET A 455 -25.39 8.55 18.23
N ASP A 456 -25.07 7.27 18.30
CA ASP A 456 -24.29 6.71 19.39
C ASP A 456 -23.20 5.80 18.83
N VAL A 457 -22.01 6.37 18.68
CA VAL A 457 -20.88 5.69 18.04
C VAL A 457 -20.04 5.03 19.13
N VAL A 458 -20.04 3.69 19.16
CA VAL A 458 -19.27 2.89 20.11
C VAL A 458 -18.04 2.30 19.42
N LEU A 459 -16.91 3.01 19.50
CA LEU A 459 -15.70 2.53 18.84
C LEU A 459 -15.12 1.31 19.59
N GLY A 460 -14.73 0.29 18.82
CA GLY A 460 -14.24 -1.00 19.33
C GLY A 460 -12.77 -1.00 19.73
N ASN A 461 -12.35 -2.05 20.45
CA ASN A 461 -10.97 -2.23 20.96
C ASN A 461 -9.93 -2.30 19.84
N ALA A 462 -9.03 -1.31 19.78
CA ALA A 462 -7.85 -1.22 18.92
C ALA A 462 -7.10 -2.55 18.65
N ASP A 463 -6.98 -3.43 19.65
CA ASP A 463 -6.11 -4.61 19.61
C ASP A 463 -6.85 -5.92 19.31
N ALA A 464 -8.14 -5.88 19.01
CA ALA A 464 -8.89 -7.08 18.66
C ALA A 464 -8.61 -7.50 17.20
N ALA A 465 -8.52 -8.81 16.93
CA ALA A 465 -8.40 -9.33 15.55
C ALA A 465 -9.54 -8.87 14.60
N GLY A 466 -10.67 -8.41 15.15
CA GLY A 466 -11.79 -7.79 14.43
C GLY A 466 -11.54 -6.36 13.93
N ASN A 467 -10.44 -5.73 14.35
CA ASN A 467 -10.01 -4.39 13.97
C ASN A 467 -8.95 -4.37 12.86
N SER A 468 -8.50 -5.54 12.41
CA SER A 468 -7.58 -5.63 11.27
C SER A 468 -8.29 -5.18 10.00
N ILE A 469 -7.70 -4.20 9.31
CA ILE A 469 -8.18 -3.65 8.04
C ILE A 469 -7.17 -3.97 6.93
N PRO A 470 -7.61 -4.01 5.66
CA PRO A 470 -6.68 -4.14 4.54
C PRO A 470 -5.88 -2.85 4.36
N THR A 471 -4.59 -2.99 4.06
CA THR A 471 -3.69 -1.89 3.73
C THR A 471 -2.88 -2.20 2.49
N THR A 472 -2.46 -1.17 1.77
CA THR A 472 -1.51 -1.30 0.66
C THR A 472 -0.10 -1.23 1.21
N VAL A 473 0.67 -2.30 1.02
CA VAL A 473 2.11 -2.28 1.28
C VAL A 473 2.82 -2.18 -0.04
N LYS A 474 3.73 -1.22 -0.14
CA LYS A 474 4.63 -1.07 -1.29
C LYS A 474 5.92 -1.82 -0.99
N SER A 475 6.37 -2.63 -1.94
CA SER A 475 7.64 -3.33 -1.89
C SER A 475 8.52 -2.89 -3.05
N VAL A 476 9.81 -2.69 -2.76
CA VAL A 476 10.80 -2.28 -3.76
C VAL A 476 11.74 -3.43 -4.04
N THR A 477 11.84 -3.80 -5.31
CA THR A 477 12.77 -4.82 -5.79
C THR A 477 13.75 -4.18 -6.76
N PRO A 478 15.07 -4.29 -6.54
CA PRO A 478 16.04 -3.89 -7.55
C PRO A 478 15.90 -4.77 -8.79
N ALA A 479 15.87 -4.16 -9.98
CA ALA A 479 15.69 -4.88 -11.24
C ALA A 479 16.99 -4.95 -12.05
N SER A 480 17.69 -3.83 -12.22
CA SER A 480 18.97 -3.79 -12.95
C SER A 480 19.81 -2.57 -12.60
N ILE A 481 21.12 -2.66 -12.80
CA ILE A 481 22.05 -1.53 -12.71
C ILE A 481 22.93 -1.45 -13.96
N SER A 482 23.32 -0.24 -14.38
CA SER A 482 24.22 -0.03 -15.52
C SER A 482 25.06 1.25 -15.35
N TYR A 483 26.37 1.18 -15.63
CA TYR A 483 27.20 2.38 -15.71
C TYR A 483 26.88 3.15 -17.00
N GLN A 484 26.86 4.49 -16.92
CA GLN A 484 26.60 5.40 -18.03
C GLN A 484 27.86 6.11 -18.50
#